data_AF-A0A841M1N3-F1
#
_entry.id   AF-A0A841M1N3-F1
#
_cell.length_a   1.000
_cell.length_b   1.000
_cell.length_c   1.000
_cell.angle_alpha   90.00
_cell.angle_beta   90.00
_cell.angle_gamma   90.00
#
_symmetry.space_group_name_H-M   'P 1'
#
loop_
_entity.id
_entity.type
_entity.pdbx_description
1 polymer ?
#
loop_
_entity_poly.entity_id
_entity_poly.type
_entity_poly.pdbx_seq_one_letter_code
_entity_poly.pdbx_strand_id
1 'polypeptide(L)'
;MRRFFISIFLLILFFRPAIADEKYEVCITDAMNRYLQLSLEPSRAGRVIVLSPENQILQRRTYENYCLEITACGLKNYKGENQDMVASALFSKCLDEENNG
;
A
#
# COMPACT_ATOMS: atom_id res chain seq x y z
N MET A 1 -19.68 16.33 45.25
CA MET A 1 -19.07 16.56 43.91
C MET A 1 -18.36 15.30 43.42
N ARG A 2 -19.08 14.23 43.04
CA ARG A 2 -18.45 12.93 42.69
C ARG A 2 -19.10 12.22 41.49
N ARG A 3 -20.05 12.86 40.80
CA ARG A 3 -20.85 12.27 39.71
C ARG A 3 -20.61 12.90 38.33
N PHE A 4 -19.85 14.00 38.23
CA PHE A 4 -19.63 14.70 36.95
C PHE A 4 -18.44 14.18 36.13
N PHE A 5 -17.52 13.40 36.72
CA PHE A 5 -16.31 12.95 36.02
C PHE A 5 -16.48 11.72 35.13
N ILE A 6 -17.58 10.96 35.29
CA ILE A 6 -17.80 9.73 34.52
C ILE A 6 -18.33 10.04 33.11
N SER A 7 -18.97 11.20 32.90
CA SER A 7 -19.63 11.51 31.63
C SER A 7 -18.71 12.08 30.54
N ILE A 8 -17.49 12.51 30.88
CA ILE A 8 -16.51 13.04 29.90
C ILE A 8 -15.66 11.89 29.33
N PHE A 9 -15.39 10.85 30.11
CA PHE A 9 -14.55 9.73 29.69
C PHE A 9 -15.19 8.85 28.60
N LEU A 10 -16.52 8.82 28.53
CA LEU A 10 -17.27 8.09 27.49
C LEU A 10 -17.34 8.83 26.13
N LEU A 11 -17.15 10.16 26.11
CA LEU A 11 -17.15 10.94 24.86
C LEU A 11 -15.82 10.87 24.10
N ILE A 12 -14.73 10.49 24.78
CA ILE A 12 -13.39 10.42 24.16
C ILE A 12 -13.18 9.10 23.40
N LEU A 13 -13.99 8.05 23.67
CA LEU A 13 -13.83 6.74 23.03
C LEU A 13 -14.55 6.60 21.67
N PHE A 14 -15.39 7.55 21.28
CA PHE A 14 -16.09 7.50 19.98
C PHE A 14 -15.41 8.31 18.86
N PHE A 15 -14.37 9.08 19.18
CA PHE A 15 -13.58 9.79 18.18
C PHE A 15 -12.23 9.12 18.00
N ARG A 16 -12.08 8.43 16.85
CA ARG A 16 -10.85 8.03 16.14
C ARG A 16 -10.45 6.54 16.27
N PRO A 17 -10.89 5.75 15.28
CA PRO A 17 -9.93 5.12 14.38
C PRO A 17 -10.14 5.41 12.88
N ALA A 18 -11.22 6.10 12.47
CA ALA A 18 -11.54 6.26 11.04
C ALA A 18 -10.51 7.06 10.21
N ILE A 19 -9.75 7.97 10.83
CA ILE A 19 -8.82 8.87 10.11
C ILE A 19 -7.48 8.18 9.77
N ALA A 20 -7.14 7.08 10.46
CA ALA A 20 -5.94 6.31 10.16
C ALA A 20 -6.13 5.41 8.94
N ASP A 21 -7.34 4.85 8.75
CA ASP A 21 -7.71 4.04 7.59
C ASP A 21 -7.79 4.86 6.31
N GLU A 22 -8.43 6.03 6.34
CA GLU A 22 -8.63 6.85 5.13
C GLU A 22 -7.31 7.25 4.45
N LYS A 23 -6.29 7.61 5.25
CA LYS A 23 -4.95 7.97 4.70
C LYS A 23 -4.19 6.77 4.14
N TYR A 24 -4.45 5.58 4.67
CA TYR A 24 -3.85 4.34 4.19
C TYR A 24 -4.51 3.89 2.88
N GLU A 25 -5.84 3.88 2.83
CA GLU A 25 -6.62 3.56 1.64
C GLU A 25 -6.30 4.49 0.46
N VAL A 26 -6.23 5.80 0.70
CA VAL A 26 -5.85 6.78 -0.34
C VAL A 26 -4.44 6.51 -0.85
N CYS A 27 -3.50 6.15 0.02
CA CYS A 27 -2.11 5.86 -0.35
C CYS A 27 -2.02 4.61 -1.24
N ILE A 28 -2.71 3.53 -0.87
CA ILE A 28 -2.75 2.31 -1.69
C ILE A 28 -3.41 2.57 -3.03
N THR A 29 -4.53 3.31 -3.02
CA THR A 29 -5.27 3.63 -4.25
C THR A 29 -4.41 4.41 -5.23
N ASP A 30 -3.64 5.39 -4.75
CA ASP A 30 -2.72 6.17 -5.58
C ASP A 30 -1.59 5.30 -6.16
N ALA A 31 -0.99 4.42 -5.35
CA ALA A 31 0.02 3.45 -5.79
C ALA A 31 -0.53 2.48 -6.85
N MET A 32 -1.75 1.97 -6.65
CA MET A 32 -2.41 1.07 -7.60
C MET A 32 -2.74 1.78 -8.91
N ASN A 33 -3.20 3.04 -8.86
CA ASN A 33 -3.46 3.82 -10.07
C ASN A 33 -2.18 4.07 -10.88
N ARG A 34 -1.06 4.39 -10.22
CA ARG A 34 0.25 4.51 -10.88
C ARG A 34 0.67 3.20 -11.53
N TYR A 35 0.55 2.08 -10.82
CA TYR A 35 0.87 0.75 -11.34
C TYR A 35 0.03 0.40 -12.58
N LEU A 36 -1.29 0.61 -12.52
CA LEU A 36 -2.19 0.35 -13.64
C LEU A 36 -1.87 1.24 -14.84
N GLN A 37 -1.58 2.52 -14.61
CA GLN A 37 -1.21 3.44 -15.69
C GLN A 37 0.06 2.98 -16.41
N LEU A 38 1.11 2.61 -15.66
CA LEU A 38 2.38 2.13 -16.21
C LEU A 38 2.24 0.77 -16.89
N SER A 39 1.41 -0.13 -16.35
CA SER A 39 1.17 -1.46 -16.91
C SER A 39 0.31 -1.43 -18.18
N LEU A 40 -0.53 -0.38 -18.35
CA LEU A 40 -1.40 -0.20 -19.52
C LEU A 40 -0.77 0.64 -20.64
N GLU A 41 0.33 1.34 -20.39
CA GLU A 41 1.07 2.12 -21.40
C GLU A 41 1.40 1.31 -22.67
N PRO A 42 1.88 0.05 -22.59
CA PRO A 42 2.16 -0.76 -23.78
C PRO A 42 0.90 -1.02 -24.61
N SER A 43 -0.22 -1.34 -23.94
CA SER A 43 -1.52 -1.61 -24.56
C SER A 43 -2.14 -0.36 -25.20
N ARG A 44 -1.97 0.81 -24.58
CA ARG A 44 -2.45 2.10 -25.10
C ARG A 44 -1.67 2.58 -26.31
N ALA A 45 -0.39 2.23 -26.41
CA ALA A 45 0.44 2.57 -27.57
C ALA A 45 0.13 1.72 -28.82
N GLY A 46 -0.90 0.86 -28.79
CA GLY A 46 -1.24 -0.04 -29.90
C GLY A 46 -0.15 -1.08 -30.20
N ARG A 47 0.82 -1.27 -29.28
CA ARG A 47 1.86 -2.27 -29.42
C ARG A 47 1.28 -3.58 -28.91
N VAL A 48 1.35 -4.63 -29.73
CA VAL A 48 1.20 -6.01 -29.25
C VAL A 48 2.17 -6.16 -28.07
N ILE A 49 1.71 -6.74 -26.96
CA ILE A 49 2.58 -7.12 -25.84
C ILE A 49 3.48 -8.24 -26.35
N VAL A 50 4.53 -7.86 -27.07
CA VAL A 50 5.61 -8.76 -27.43
C VAL A 50 6.33 -9.02 -26.11
N LEU A 51 6.26 -10.25 -25.64
CA LEU A 51 6.96 -10.78 -24.46
C LEU A 51 8.48 -10.80 -24.70
N SER A 52 9.06 -9.67 -25.09
CA SER A 52 10.50 -9.53 -25.14
C SER A 52 11.05 -9.58 -23.71
N PRO A 53 12.25 -10.13 -23.50
CA PRO A 53 12.88 -10.17 -22.19
C PRO A 53 12.92 -8.80 -21.50
N GLU A 54 13.12 -7.72 -22.27
CA GLU A 54 13.15 -6.36 -21.77
C GLU A 54 11.79 -5.90 -21.24
N ASN A 55 10.70 -6.26 -21.91
CA ASN A 55 9.34 -5.95 -21.46
C ASN A 55 8.98 -6.73 -20.20
N GLN A 56 9.43 -7.99 -20.07
CA GLN A 56 9.25 -8.78 -18.85
C GLN A 56 10.03 -8.18 -17.67
N ILE A 57 11.27 -7.75 -17.90
CA ILE A 57 12.07 -7.06 -16.88
C ILE A 57 11.39 -5.74 -16.47
N LEU A 58 10.88 -4.98 -17.43
CA LEU A 58 10.19 -3.71 -17.16
C LEU A 58 8.90 -3.94 -16.37
N GLN A 59 8.12 -4.96 -16.72
CA GLN A 59 6.90 -5.33 -16.01
C GLN A 59 7.23 -5.73 -14.57
N ARG A 60 8.22 -6.61 -14.38
CA ARG A 60 8.69 -7.02 -13.06
C ARG A 60 9.14 -5.84 -12.21
N ARG A 61 9.95 -4.93 -12.77
CA ARG A 61 10.38 -3.71 -12.05
C ARG A 61 9.22 -2.78 -11.71
N THR A 62 8.24 -2.67 -12.61
CA THR A 62 7.04 -1.87 -12.38
C THR A 62 6.23 -2.44 -11.21
N TYR A 63 6.13 -3.77 -11.12
CA TYR A 63 5.48 -4.46 -10.01
C TYR A 63 6.27 -4.36 -8.69
N GLU A 64 7.60 -4.56 -8.73
CA GLU A 64 8.47 -4.37 -7.57
C GLU A 64 8.34 -2.94 -6.99
N ASN A 65 8.29 -1.92 -7.86
CA ASN A 65 8.08 -0.53 -7.43
C ASN A 65 6.70 -0.32 -6.80
N TYR A 66 5.65 -0.93 -7.35
CA TYR A 66 4.32 -0.92 -6.75
C TYR A 66 4.34 -1.54 -5.34
N CYS A 67 5.00 -2.69 -5.17
CA CYS A 67 5.15 -3.35 -3.88
C CYS A 67 5.91 -2.47 -2.86
N LEU A 68 6.92 -1.72 -3.30
CA LEU A 68 7.61 -0.75 -2.45
C LEU A 68 6.68 0.38 -2.01
N GLU A 69 5.86 0.93 -2.91
CA GLU A 69 4.92 2.02 -2.58
C GLU A 69 3.87 1.59 -1.56
N ILE A 70 3.24 0.42 -1.73
CA ILE A 70 2.23 -0.07 -0.76
C ILE A 70 2.87 -0.44 0.59
N THR A 71 4.11 -0.94 0.57
CA THR A 71 4.88 -1.18 1.79
C THR A 71 5.11 0.14 2.52
N ALA A 72 5.55 1.19 1.82
CA ALA A 72 5.69 2.53 2.40
C ALA A 72 4.36 3.08 2.95
N CYS A 73 3.23 2.80 2.30
CA CYS A 73 1.90 3.14 2.82
C CYS A 73 1.61 2.47 4.17
N GLY A 74 1.93 1.17 4.30
CA GLY A 74 1.71 0.39 5.53
C GLY A 74 2.67 0.73 6.67
N LEU A 75 3.84 1.27 6.36
CA LEU A 75 4.88 1.58 7.36
C LEU A 75 4.69 2.91 8.10
N LYS A 76 3.74 3.78 7.69
CA LYS A 76 3.57 5.13 8.28
C LYS A 76 3.40 5.15 9.81
N ASN A 77 2.97 4.05 10.41
CA ASN A 77 2.75 3.91 11.85
C ASN A 77 3.86 3.13 12.59
N TYR A 78 4.85 2.60 11.87
CA TYR A 78 5.95 1.80 12.42
C TYR A 78 7.24 2.64 12.49
N LYS A 79 8.10 2.35 13.47
CA LYS A 79 9.40 3.03 13.66
C LYS A 79 10.46 2.04 14.14
N GLY A 80 11.72 2.27 13.80
CA GLY A 80 12.87 1.50 14.28
C GLY A 80 12.90 0.06 13.75
N GLU A 81 13.42 -0.89 14.53
CA GLU A 81 13.59 -2.29 14.12
C GLU A 81 12.27 -2.98 13.72
N ASN A 82 11.15 -2.58 14.33
CA ASN A 82 9.82 -3.04 13.95
C ASN A 82 9.41 -2.58 12.55
N GLN A 83 9.91 -1.44 12.08
CA GLN A 83 9.66 -0.94 10.73
C GLN A 83 10.34 -1.82 9.70
N ASP A 84 11.60 -2.22 9.93
CA ASP A 84 12.38 -3.02 8.97
C ASP A 84 11.84 -4.44 8.83
N MET A 85 11.44 -5.06 9.95
CA MET A 85 10.81 -6.37 9.96
C MET A 85 9.45 -6.36 9.23
N VAL A 86 8.60 -5.38 9.54
CA VAL A 86 7.28 -5.24 8.91
C VAL A 86 7.42 -4.85 7.44
N ALA A 87 8.41 -4.04 7.08
CA ALA A 87 8.71 -3.67 5.70
C ALA A 87 9.00 -4.90 4.85
N SER A 88 9.88 -5.76 5.37
CA SER A 88 10.29 -6.99 4.69
C SER A 88 9.10 -7.94 4.50
N ALA A 89 8.25 -8.09 5.52
CA ALA A 89 7.06 -8.95 5.46
C ALA A 89 6.01 -8.43 4.47
N LEU A 90 5.71 -7.12 4.50
CA LEU A 90 4.74 -6.50 3.58
C LEU A 90 5.21 -6.58 2.12
N PHE A 91 6.50 -6.28 1.89
CA PHE A 91 7.08 -6.34 0.55
C PHE A 91 7.09 -7.77 0.00
N SER A 92 7.54 -8.74 0.81
CA SER A 92 7.56 -10.16 0.40
C SER A 92 6.16 -10.68 0.12
N LYS A 93 5.17 -10.34 0.95
CA LYS A 93 3.78 -10.75 0.74
C LYS A 93 3.23 -10.21 -0.57
N CYS A 94 3.53 -8.96 -0.90
CA CYS A 94 3.13 -8.38 -2.18
C CYS A 94 3.73 -9.17 -3.35
N LEU A 95 5.04 -9.43 -3.33
CA LEU A 95 5.70 -10.18 -4.40
C LEU A 95 5.17 -11.61 -4.58
N ASP A 96 4.71 -12.26 -3.50
CA ASP A 96 4.12 -13.61 -3.57
C ASP A 96 2.76 -13.65 -4.27
N GLU A 97 2.02 -12.54 -4.37
CA GLU A 97 0.73 -12.50 -5.07
C GLU A 97 0.91 -12.59 -6.60
N GLU A 98 2.02 -12.13 -7.17
CA GLU A 98 2.34 -12.31 -8.60
C GLU A 98 2.71 -13.75 -8.95
N ASN A 99 3.31 -14.50 -8.02
CA ASN A 99 3.73 -15.88 -8.27
C ASN A 99 2.59 -16.92 -8.14
N ASN A 100 1.45 -16.54 -7.56
CA ASN A 100 0.33 -17.45 -7.25
C ASN A 100 -0.98 -17.08 -7.97
N GLY A 101 -1.00 -16.03 -8.79
CA GLY A 101 -2.12 -15.63 -9.67
C GLY A 101 -1.90 -16.02 -11.12
#